data_AF-A0A9X4FHY0-F1
#
_entry.id   AF-A0A9X4FHY0-F1
#
_cell.length_a   1.000
_cell.length_b   1.000
_cell.length_c   1.000
_cell.angle_alpha   90.00
_cell.angle_beta   90.00
_cell.angle_gamma   90.00
#
_symmetry.space_group_name_H-M   'P 1'
#
loop_
_entity.id
_entity.type
_entity.pdbx_description
1 polymer ?
#
loop_
_entity_poly.entity_id
_entity_poly.type
_entity_poly.pdbx_seq_one_letter_code
_entity_poly.pdbx_strand_id
1 'polypeptide(L)'
;MVRGEKNAFVDGLNTFSDALQPGDIILVLGTAGTSKALLKAQKRVYSKARSSHVIVSQMDFICVDAVPKIGVSPRVIPDLLNDVEADWQVIRCKEVSEKHHETIMKTCAYYLEQPYLIFPSKKPAKKYSYCSELARKIYAESGLEKSGIPTNKIIKPCDFDQLADESQRWEDVTASVKPYIEFCIAHADILRFIAKTYIQGIDLNRQRFKERAETKKSTIKRMKAGEISKEEADRIISAINKTESSLNYKFWDHSQAKA
;
A
#
# COMPACT_ATOMS: atom_id res chain seq x y z
N MET A 1 -12.68 8.31 -23.32
CA MET A 1 -12.32 7.04 -23.98
C MET A 1 -13.59 6.43 -24.56
N VAL A 2 -13.68 6.30 -25.87
CA VAL A 2 -14.84 5.69 -26.57
C VAL A 2 -14.57 4.20 -26.76
N ARG A 3 -15.58 3.36 -26.51
CA ARG A 3 -15.47 1.90 -26.60
C ARG A 3 -15.34 1.47 -28.07
N GLY A 4 -14.26 0.78 -28.43
CA GLY A 4 -14.06 0.18 -29.76
C GLY A 4 -13.11 0.93 -30.71
N GLU A 5 -12.54 2.07 -30.30
CA GLU A 5 -11.51 2.77 -31.08
C GLU A 5 -10.10 2.33 -30.67
N LYS A 6 -9.18 2.25 -31.64
CA LYS A 6 -7.74 2.07 -31.36
C LYS A 6 -7.27 3.21 -30.45
N ASN A 7 -6.66 2.84 -29.34
CA ASN A 7 -6.21 3.79 -28.34
C ASN A 7 -4.73 3.54 -28.10
N ALA A 8 -3.88 4.47 -28.53
CA ALA A 8 -2.42 4.35 -28.42
C ALA A 8 -1.94 4.06 -26.99
N PHE A 9 -2.67 4.52 -25.96
CA PHE A 9 -2.37 4.20 -24.57
C PHE A 9 -2.70 2.74 -24.22
N VAL A 10 -3.89 2.25 -24.60
CA VAL A 10 -4.31 0.86 -24.34
C VAL A 10 -3.47 -0.13 -25.16
N ASP A 11 -3.21 0.20 -26.42
CA ASP A 11 -2.35 -0.58 -27.29
C ASP A 11 -0.93 -0.61 -26.73
N GLY A 12 -0.40 0.54 -26.27
CA GLY A 12 0.90 0.64 -25.61
C GLY A 12 1.01 -0.22 -24.36
N LEU A 13 0.00 -0.21 -23.47
CA LEU A 13 0.00 -1.04 -22.26
C LEU A 13 0.15 -2.54 -22.55
N ASN A 14 -0.37 -3.03 -23.68
CA ASN A 14 -0.31 -4.44 -24.06
C ASN A 14 1.03 -4.84 -24.72
N THR A 15 1.95 -3.91 -24.95
CA THR A 15 3.22 -4.17 -25.64
C THR A 15 4.36 -4.59 -24.72
N PHE A 16 4.21 -4.44 -23.41
CA PHE A 16 5.27 -4.73 -22.45
C PHE A 16 5.35 -6.23 -22.15
N SER A 17 6.56 -6.78 -22.23
CA SER A 17 6.83 -8.18 -21.85
C SER A 17 6.80 -8.40 -20.34
N ASP A 18 7.01 -7.34 -19.56
CA ASP A 18 6.92 -7.33 -18.10
C ASP A 18 6.43 -5.96 -17.64
N ALA A 19 5.70 -5.95 -16.52
CA ALA A 19 5.13 -4.75 -15.91
C ALA A 19 5.20 -4.90 -14.39
N LEU A 20 4.90 -3.83 -13.65
CA LEU A 20 4.80 -3.95 -12.20
C LEU A 20 3.67 -4.89 -11.81
N GLN A 21 3.95 -5.79 -10.88
CA GLN A 21 3.01 -6.75 -10.32
C GLN A 21 2.64 -6.35 -8.89
N PRO A 22 1.44 -6.72 -8.40
CA PRO A 22 1.09 -6.53 -6.99
C PRO A 22 2.13 -7.17 -6.07
N GLY A 23 2.76 -6.35 -5.24
CA GLY A 23 3.80 -6.76 -4.30
C GLY A 23 5.22 -6.42 -4.72
N ASP A 24 5.47 -6.03 -5.97
CA ASP A 24 6.79 -5.51 -6.36
C ASP A 24 7.18 -4.35 -5.44
N ILE A 25 8.46 -4.32 -5.04
CA ILE A 25 8.99 -3.29 -4.17
C ILE A 25 9.88 -2.37 -5.00
N ILE A 26 9.57 -1.08 -4.97
CA ILE A 26 10.39 -0.03 -5.57
C ILE A 26 11.22 0.61 -4.46
N LEU A 27 12.53 0.55 -4.61
CA LEU A 27 13.52 1.11 -3.71
C LEU A 27 14.06 2.40 -4.33
N VAL A 28 13.97 3.50 -3.59
CA VAL A 28 14.31 4.83 -4.11
C VAL A 28 15.13 5.64 -3.11
N LEU A 29 15.94 6.56 -3.62
CA LEU A 29 16.60 7.61 -2.85
C LEU A 29 15.91 8.94 -3.12
N GLY A 30 15.34 9.57 -2.10
CA GLY A 30 14.76 10.90 -2.27
C GLY A 30 15.84 11.97 -2.45
N THR A 31 15.54 13.01 -3.24
CA THR A 31 16.48 14.12 -3.51
C THR A 31 16.69 15.03 -2.29
N ALA A 32 15.75 15.05 -1.35
CA ALA A 32 15.79 15.86 -0.13
C ALA A 32 16.97 15.55 0.80
N GLY A 33 17.46 16.57 1.51
CA GLY A 33 18.60 16.43 2.43
C GLY A 33 18.37 15.41 3.57
N THR A 34 17.13 15.26 4.03
CA THR A 34 16.75 14.26 5.05
C THR A 34 16.90 12.83 4.53
N SER A 35 16.56 12.57 3.27
CA SER A 35 16.74 11.27 2.61
C SER A 35 18.22 10.90 2.47
N LYS A 36 19.06 11.85 2.08
CA LYS A 36 20.52 11.68 1.99
C LYS A 36 21.16 11.45 3.37
N ALA A 37 20.68 12.14 4.40
CA ALA A 37 21.12 11.92 5.77
C ALA A 37 20.73 10.53 6.28
N LEU A 38 19.50 10.07 6.00
CA LEU A 38 19.05 8.72 6.33
C LEU A 38 19.92 7.66 5.64
N LEU A 39 20.20 7.82 4.34
CA LEU A 39 21.10 6.93 3.60
C LEU A 39 22.47 6.81 4.28
N LYS A 40 23.09 7.95 4.63
CA LYS A 40 24.39 7.96 5.32
C LYS A 40 24.35 7.23 6.67
N ALA A 41 23.26 7.36 7.42
CA ALA A 41 23.07 6.63 8.68
C ALA A 41 22.91 5.11 8.45
N GLN A 42 22.16 4.72 7.42
CA GLN A 42 21.94 3.33 7.04
C GLN A 42 23.21 2.61 6.58
N LYS A 43 24.18 3.33 6.00
CA LYS A 43 25.49 2.76 5.61
C LYS A 43 26.29 2.16 6.76
N ARG A 44 25.95 2.48 8.02
CA ARG A 44 26.53 1.84 9.22
C ARG A 44 25.94 0.46 9.49
N VAL A 45 24.72 0.20 9.02
CA VAL A 45 24.02 -1.08 9.14
C VAL A 45 24.33 -1.96 7.93
N TYR A 46 24.27 -1.37 6.73
CA TYR A 46 24.55 -2.04 5.48
C TYR A 46 25.36 -1.12 4.56
N SER A 47 26.64 -1.43 4.33
CA SER A 47 27.59 -0.53 3.64
C SER A 47 27.20 -0.20 2.20
N LYS A 48 26.46 -1.10 1.52
CA LYS A 48 25.96 -0.92 0.15
C LYS A 48 24.56 -0.27 0.09
N ALA A 49 24.02 0.20 1.22
CA ALA A 49 22.74 0.90 1.23
C ALA A 49 22.71 2.02 0.18
N ARG A 50 21.64 2.06 -0.60
CA ARG A 50 21.37 3.04 -1.67
C ARG A 50 20.02 3.74 -1.50
N SER A 51 19.04 3.08 -0.89
CA SER A 51 17.69 3.63 -0.81
C SER A 51 17.38 4.29 0.53
N SER A 52 16.53 5.31 0.49
CA SER A 52 15.99 6.00 1.67
C SER A 52 14.50 5.74 1.88
N HIS A 53 13.84 5.08 0.93
CA HIS A 53 12.40 4.87 0.94
C HIS A 53 12.00 3.57 0.23
N VAL A 54 10.86 3.02 0.65
CA VAL A 54 10.32 1.74 0.15
C VAL A 54 8.88 1.98 -0.28
N ILE A 55 8.55 1.56 -1.50
CA ILE A 55 7.22 1.70 -2.11
C ILE A 55 6.76 0.30 -2.52
N VAL A 56 5.48 0.00 -2.33
CA VAL A 56 4.89 -1.30 -2.70
C VAL A 56 3.93 -1.10 -3.86
N SER A 57 4.15 -1.79 -4.97
CA SER A 57 3.20 -1.86 -6.08
C SER A 57 1.89 -2.49 -5.60
N GLN A 58 0.79 -1.77 -5.74
CA GLN A 58 -0.52 -2.28 -5.38
C GLN A 58 -1.17 -2.96 -6.58
N MET A 59 -1.30 -2.24 -7.70
CA MET A 59 -1.84 -2.75 -8.96
C MET A 59 -1.41 -1.81 -10.10
N ASP A 60 -1.14 -2.37 -11.28
CA ASP A 60 -0.78 -1.62 -12.49
C ASP A 60 0.27 -0.51 -12.24
N PHE A 61 -0.15 0.75 -12.21
CA PHE A 61 0.67 1.95 -12.01
C PHE A 61 0.38 2.66 -10.68
N ILE A 62 -0.43 2.05 -9.82
CA ILE A 62 -0.80 2.53 -8.49
C ILE A 62 0.03 1.76 -7.46
N CYS A 63 0.78 2.50 -6.65
CA CYS A 63 1.54 1.97 -5.54
C CYS A 63 1.04 2.56 -4.22
N VAL A 64 1.43 1.94 -3.11
CA VAL A 64 1.23 2.47 -1.77
C VAL A 64 2.56 2.65 -1.08
N ASP A 65 2.65 3.70 -0.29
CA ASP A 65 3.77 3.96 0.57
C ASP A 65 3.34 4.83 1.76
N ALA A 66 4.21 4.96 2.76
CA ALA A 66 3.96 5.78 3.94
C ALA A 66 4.94 6.94 3.99
N VAL A 67 4.44 8.18 3.94
CA VAL A 67 5.27 9.41 3.91
C VAL A 67 5.04 10.24 5.18
N PRO A 68 6.07 10.90 5.74
CA PRO A 68 5.90 11.84 6.85
C PRO A 68 4.78 12.87 6.59
N LYS A 69 4.01 13.19 7.62
CA LYS A 69 2.85 14.12 7.61
C LYS A 69 1.62 13.67 6.81
N ILE A 70 1.77 12.73 5.87
CA ILE A 70 0.66 12.21 5.05
C ILE A 70 0.16 10.88 5.61
N GLY A 71 1.06 9.98 6.00
CA GLY A 71 0.72 8.60 6.33
C GLY A 71 0.71 7.71 5.10
N VAL A 72 -0.06 6.63 5.14
CA VAL A 72 -0.20 5.66 4.05
C VAL A 72 -1.19 6.19 3.00
N SER A 73 -0.75 6.31 1.76
CA SER A 73 -1.58 6.80 0.64
C SER A 73 -1.30 6.04 -0.66
N PRO A 74 -2.30 5.88 -1.54
CA PRO A 74 -2.07 5.42 -2.90
C PRO A 74 -1.49 6.57 -3.74
N ARG A 75 -0.49 6.28 -4.57
CA ARG A 75 0.12 7.25 -5.49
C ARG A 75 0.47 6.56 -6.81
N VAL A 76 0.46 7.31 -7.90
CA VAL A 76 0.86 6.78 -9.20
C VAL A 76 2.38 6.85 -9.38
N ILE A 77 2.95 5.94 -10.17
CA ILE A 77 4.40 5.89 -10.48
C ILE A 77 4.99 7.27 -10.82
N PRO A 78 4.38 8.09 -11.69
CA PRO A 78 4.94 9.41 -12.03
C PRO A 78 5.08 10.33 -10.83
N ASP A 79 4.13 10.31 -9.90
CA ASP A 79 4.15 11.15 -8.70
C ASP A 79 5.16 10.62 -7.66
N LEU A 80 5.40 9.32 -7.65
CA LEU A 80 6.36 8.66 -6.77
C LEU A 80 7.80 8.94 -7.19
N LEU A 81 8.05 9.00 -8.51
CA LEU A 81 9.39 9.15 -9.07
C LEU A 81 9.78 10.60 -9.40
N ASN A 82 8.90 11.58 -9.12
CA ASN A 82 9.18 13.00 -9.42
C ASN A 82 10.35 13.59 -8.61
N ASP A 83 10.48 13.20 -7.34
CA ASP A 83 11.45 13.77 -6.39
C ASP A 83 12.46 12.73 -5.84
N VAL A 84 12.84 11.79 -6.70
CA VAL A 84 13.82 10.74 -6.40
C VAL A 84 15.00 10.80 -7.35
N GLU A 85 16.14 10.29 -6.90
CA GLU A 85 17.32 10.10 -7.73
C GLU A 85 17.05 9.02 -8.79
N ALA A 86 17.76 9.07 -9.93
CA ALA A 86 17.48 8.23 -11.09
C ALA A 86 17.85 6.74 -10.92
N ASP A 87 18.57 6.39 -9.85
CA ASP A 87 19.09 5.06 -9.53
C ASP A 87 18.11 4.20 -8.71
N TRP A 88 16.82 4.33 -8.97
CA TRP A 88 15.79 3.49 -8.36
C TRP A 88 15.94 2.03 -8.81
N GLN A 89 15.50 1.11 -7.96
CA GLN A 89 15.54 -0.34 -8.18
C GLN A 89 14.15 -0.93 -7.92
N VAL A 90 13.76 -1.93 -8.71
CA VAL A 90 12.56 -2.73 -8.48
C VAL A 90 12.98 -4.16 -8.17
N ILE A 91 12.50 -4.67 -7.04
CA ILE A 91 12.70 -6.07 -6.64
C ILE A 91 11.37 -6.81 -6.54
N ARG A 92 11.37 -8.06 -6.98
CA ARG A 92 10.22 -8.97 -6.97
C ARG A 92 10.53 -10.19 -6.10
N CYS A 93 9.59 -10.57 -5.24
CA CYS A 93 9.73 -11.77 -4.43
C CYS A 93 9.23 -12.98 -5.22
N LYS A 94 10.09 -13.99 -5.41
CA LYS A 94 9.80 -15.20 -6.21
C LYS A 94 8.66 -16.07 -5.65
N GLU A 95 8.29 -15.88 -4.38
CA GLU A 95 7.14 -16.56 -3.76
C GLU A 95 5.80 -15.89 -4.11
N VAL A 96 5.82 -14.62 -4.53
CA VAL A 96 4.62 -13.92 -4.98
C VAL A 96 4.14 -14.55 -6.28
N SER A 97 2.84 -14.80 -6.36
CA SER A 97 2.18 -15.39 -7.51
C SER A 97 0.77 -14.84 -7.60
N GLU A 98 0.04 -15.14 -8.68
CA GLU A 98 -1.36 -14.72 -8.87
C GLU A 98 -2.28 -15.03 -7.68
N LYS A 99 -2.00 -16.11 -6.93
CA LYS A 99 -2.76 -16.47 -5.73
C LYS A 99 -2.65 -15.43 -4.60
N HIS A 100 -1.58 -14.65 -4.59
CA HIS A 100 -1.31 -13.63 -3.57
C HIS A 100 -1.77 -12.24 -4.01
N HIS A 101 -1.89 -11.98 -5.31
CA HIS A 101 -2.15 -10.64 -5.86
C HIS A 101 -3.40 -9.98 -5.28
N GLU A 102 -4.51 -10.71 -5.20
CA GLU A 102 -5.74 -10.17 -4.63
C GLU A 102 -5.58 -9.80 -3.15
N THR A 103 -4.90 -10.64 -2.37
CA THR A 103 -4.65 -10.39 -0.95
C THR A 103 -3.72 -9.20 -0.75
N ILE A 104 -2.66 -9.07 -1.56
CA ILE A 104 -1.75 -7.92 -1.54
C ILE A 104 -2.54 -6.65 -1.86
N MET A 105 -3.32 -6.64 -2.95
CA MET A 105 -4.14 -5.49 -3.34
C MET A 105 -5.08 -5.04 -2.22
N LYS A 106 -5.78 -5.98 -1.58
CA LYS A 106 -6.67 -5.72 -0.45
C LYS A 106 -5.92 -5.23 0.79
N THR A 107 -4.74 -5.77 1.06
CA THR A 107 -3.92 -5.39 2.22
C THR A 107 -3.33 -4.00 2.06
N CYS A 108 -2.87 -3.63 0.85
CA CYS A 108 -2.48 -2.26 0.52
C CYS A 108 -3.63 -1.27 0.80
N ALA A 109 -4.85 -1.60 0.36
CA ALA A 109 -6.04 -0.78 0.62
C ALA A 109 -6.43 -0.72 2.12
N TYR A 110 -6.24 -1.83 2.84
CA TYR A 110 -6.56 -1.93 4.26
C TYR A 110 -5.78 -0.92 5.11
N TYR A 111 -4.53 -0.64 4.76
CA TYR A 111 -3.63 0.25 5.50
C TYR A 111 -3.72 1.74 5.15
N LEU A 112 -4.54 2.13 4.17
CA LEU A 112 -4.68 3.54 3.78
C LEU A 112 -5.11 4.43 4.95
N GLU A 113 -4.64 5.68 4.93
CA GLU A 113 -4.75 6.70 6.00
C GLU A 113 -4.07 6.31 7.34
N GLN A 114 -3.32 5.21 7.41
CA GLN A 114 -2.59 4.91 8.63
C GLN A 114 -1.49 5.97 8.86
N PRO A 115 -1.37 6.59 10.05
CA PRO A 115 -0.46 7.70 10.27
C PRO A 115 1.00 7.26 10.20
N TYR A 116 1.87 8.21 9.79
CA TYR A 116 3.31 7.99 9.75
C TYR A 116 3.93 8.12 11.14
N LEU A 117 4.40 7.02 11.73
CA LEU A 117 5.17 7.02 12.99
C LEU A 117 6.23 5.93 12.95
N ILE A 118 7.40 6.17 13.56
CA ILE A 118 8.45 5.16 13.71
C ILE A 118 8.56 4.83 15.20
N PHE A 119 8.08 3.65 15.59
CA PHE A 119 8.30 3.11 16.92
C PHE A 119 8.90 1.70 16.85
N PRO A 120 9.82 1.33 17.77
CA PRO A 120 10.40 -0.01 17.79
C PRO A 120 9.32 -1.08 18.08
N SER A 121 9.18 -2.07 17.21
CA SER A 121 8.31 -3.23 17.42
C SER A 121 8.79 -4.44 16.64
N LYS A 122 8.84 -5.61 17.29
CA LYS A 122 9.11 -6.87 16.58
C LYS A 122 7.92 -7.33 15.73
N LYS A 123 6.70 -6.98 16.14
CA LYS A 123 5.46 -7.33 15.41
C LYS A 123 5.02 -6.20 14.47
N PRO A 124 4.30 -6.50 13.37
CA PRO A 124 3.64 -5.48 12.56
C PRO A 124 2.81 -4.52 13.41
N ALA A 125 2.94 -3.21 13.17
CA ALA A 125 2.34 -2.18 14.01
C ALA A 125 0.86 -1.97 13.67
N LYS A 126 -0.05 -2.07 14.63
CA LYS A 126 -1.49 -2.01 14.30
C LYS A 126 -2.03 -0.62 13.93
N LYS A 127 -1.38 0.46 14.36
CA LYS A 127 -1.97 1.82 14.35
C LYS A 127 -1.14 2.87 13.60
N TYR A 128 0.02 2.52 13.09
CA TYR A 128 0.92 3.43 12.40
C TYR A 128 1.75 2.65 11.39
N SER A 129 2.26 3.33 10.37
CA SER A 129 3.21 2.76 9.42
C SER A 129 4.36 3.73 9.14
N TYR A 130 5.46 3.18 8.66
CA TYR A 130 6.47 3.91 7.88
C TYR A 130 6.87 3.01 6.70
N CYS A 131 7.55 3.55 5.69
CA CYS A 131 7.69 2.89 4.38
C CYS A 131 8.09 1.41 4.44
N SER A 132 9.22 1.10 5.09
CA SER A 132 9.72 -0.27 5.24
C SER A 132 8.81 -1.17 6.11
N GLU A 133 8.12 -0.59 7.09
CA GLU A 133 7.21 -1.33 7.95
C GLU A 133 5.88 -1.67 7.26
N LEU A 134 5.38 -0.75 6.43
CA LEU A 134 4.22 -0.98 5.58
C LEU A 134 4.47 -2.15 4.62
N ALA A 135 5.64 -2.19 3.97
CA ALA A 135 6.03 -3.31 3.12
C ALA A 135 6.03 -4.65 3.90
N ARG A 136 6.63 -4.66 5.10
CA ARG A 136 6.63 -5.85 5.97
C ARG A 136 5.23 -6.30 6.35
N LYS A 137 4.31 -5.38 6.67
CA LYS A 137 2.90 -5.69 6.95
C LYS A 137 2.21 -6.35 5.78
N ILE A 138 2.32 -5.73 4.61
CA ILE A 138 1.64 -6.19 3.40
C ILE A 138 2.06 -7.62 3.10
N TYR A 139 3.36 -7.90 3.14
CA TYR A 139 3.88 -9.24 2.94
C TYR A 139 3.44 -10.23 4.03
N ALA A 140 3.55 -9.85 5.31
CA ALA A 140 3.18 -10.74 6.42
C ALA A 140 1.68 -11.10 6.40
N GLU A 141 0.79 -10.13 6.17
CA GLU A 141 -0.66 -10.36 6.14
C GLU A 141 -1.15 -10.99 4.82
N SER A 142 -0.31 -10.98 3.79
CA SER A 142 -0.56 -11.71 2.54
C SER A 142 -0.07 -13.16 2.58
N GLY A 143 0.36 -13.67 3.74
CA GLY A 143 0.84 -15.05 3.91
C GLY A 143 2.24 -15.29 3.34
N LEU A 144 3.05 -14.24 3.22
CA LEU A 144 4.43 -14.26 2.70
C LEU A 144 5.45 -14.08 3.83
N GLU A 145 5.24 -14.74 4.97
CA GLU A 145 6.13 -14.64 6.13
C GLU A 145 7.53 -15.20 5.85
N LYS A 146 7.65 -16.04 4.81
CA LYS A 146 8.92 -16.64 4.35
C LYS A 146 9.64 -15.80 3.29
N SER A 147 9.13 -14.62 2.95
CA SER A 147 9.76 -13.67 2.02
C SER A 147 11.19 -13.27 2.44
N GLY A 148 11.55 -13.45 3.72
CA GLY A 148 12.87 -13.08 4.23
C GLY A 148 12.97 -11.62 4.69
N ILE A 149 11.86 -10.86 4.61
CA ILE A 149 11.80 -9.51 5.18
C ILE A 149 12.10 -9.57 6.70
N PRO A 150 13.10 -8.82 7.20
CA PRO A 150 13.52 -8.92 8.60
C PRO A 150 12.42 -8.59 9.62
N THR A 151 12.47 -9.25 10.77
CA THR A 151 11.59 -9.01 11.92
C THR A 151 12.23 -8.08 12.97
N ASN A 152 13.18 -7.26 12.52
CA ASN A 152 13.88 -6.26 13.33
C ASN A 152 12.89 -5.31 14.02
N LYS A 153 13.27 -4.77 15.19
CA LYS A 153 12.43 -3.79 15.91
C LYS A 153 12.17 -2.53 15.05
N ILE A 154 13.14 -2.14 14.23
CA ILE A 154 13.00 -1.07 13.25
C ILE A 154 13.58 -1.62 11.95
N ILE A 155 12.70 -1.89 11.00
CA ILE A 155 13.09 -2.22 9.62
C ILE A 155 13.44 -0.92 8.89
N LYS A 156 14.38 -0.94 7.97
CA LYS A 156 14.89 0.24 7.25
C LYS A 156 14.90 -0.04 5.76
N PRO A 157 14.90 1.01 4.91
CA PRO A 157 15.08 0.83 3.46
C PRO A 157 16.30 -0.02 3.10
N CYS A 158 17.42 0.14 3.81
CA CYS A 158 18.63 -0.66 3.57
C CYS A 158 18.47 -2.15 3.85
N ASP A 159 17.48 -2.56 4.66
CA ASP A 159 17.18 -3.98 4.85
C ASP A 159 16.63 -4.60 3.55
N PHE A 160 15.95 -3.80 2.71
CA PHE A 160 15.48 -4.22 1.39
C PHE A 160 16.58 -4.12 0.32
N ASP A 161 17.49 -3.14 0.42
CA ASP A 161 18.72 -3.13 -0.41
C ASP A 161 19.50 -4.44 -0.21
N GLN A 162 19.62 -4.89 1.03
CA GLN A 162 20.29 -6.15 1.35
C GLN A 162 19.53 -7.37 0.79
N LEU A 163 18.18 -7.36 0.82
CA LEU A 163 17.39 -8.42 0.18
C LEU A 163 17.65 -8.48 -1.33
N ALA A 164 17.72 -7.32 -1.99
CA ALA A 164 18.02 -7.23 -3.42
C ALA A 164 19.38 -7.83 -3.77
N ASP A 165 20.39 -7.57 -2.93
CA ASP A 165 21.78 -7.95 -3.21
C ASP A 165 22.11 -9.40 -2.79
N GLU A 166 21.49 -9.91 -1.72
CA GLU A 166 21.95 -11.14 -1.06
C GLU A 166 20.92 -12.28 -1.04
N SER A 167 19.62 -11.98 -1.21
CA SER A 167 18.58 -12.99 -1.06
C SER A 167 18.30 -13.76 -2.34
N GLN A 168 18.37 -15.08 -2.28
CA GLN A 168 17.94 -15.95 -3.40
C GLN A 168 16.43 -15.93 -3.66
N ARG A 169 15.63 -15.42 -2.71
CA ARG A 169 14.17 -15.32 -2.81
C ARG A 169 13.68 -14.08 -3.54
N TRP A 170 14.57 -13.12 -3.75
CA TRP A 170 14.27 -11.88 -4.44
C TRP A 170 15.04 -11.84 -5.75
N GLU A 171 14.50 -11.13 -6.71
CA GLU A 171 15.12 -10.86 -7.99
C GLU A 171 15.02 -9.37 -8.29
N ASP A 172 16.09 -8.82 -8.86
CA ASP A 172 16.09 -7.49 -9.43
C ASP A 172 15.43 -7.55 -10.81
N VAL A 173 14.25 -6.94 -10.93
CA VAL A 173 13.46 -6.87 -12.17
C VAL A 173 13.52 -5.48 -12.78
N THR A 174 14.38 -4.60 -12.29
CA THR A 174 14.47 -3.18 -12.72
C THR A 174 14.58 -3.08 -14.24
N ALA A 175 15.47 -3.88 -14.86
CA ALA A 175 15.68 -3.83 -16.30
C ALA A 175 14.45 -4.28 -17.11
N SER A 176 13.68 -5.26 -16.62
CA SER A 176 12.50 -5.77 -17.35
C SER A 176 11.31 -4.82 -17.24
N VAL A 177 11.09 -4.21 -16.08
CA VAL A 177 9.94 -3.30 -15.85
C VAL A 177 10.23 -1.84 -16.20
N LYS A 178 11.49 -1.46 -16.45
CA LYS A 178 11.87 -0.07 -16.75
C LYS A 178 11.13 0.53 -17.95
N PRO A 179 10.97 -0.16 -19.10
CA PRO A 179 10.19 0.37 -20.22
C PRO A 179 8.73 0.67 -19.83
N TYR A 180 8.12 -0.18 -19.00
CA TYR A 180 6.77 0.04 -18.48
C TYR A 180 6.70 1.26 -17.55
N ILE A 181 7.67 1.45 -16.66
CA ILE A 181 7.77 2.62 -15.77
C ILE A 181 7.95 3.91 -16.58
N GLU A 182 8.83 3.90 -17.59
CA GLU A 182 9.05 5.05 -18.48
C GLU A 182 7.79 5.40 -19.27
N PHE A 183 7.06 4.39 -19.75
CA PHE A 183 5.74 4.60 -20.35
C PHE A 183 4.75 5.23 -19.38
N CYS A 184 4.74 4.80 -18.13
CA CYS A 184 3.87 5.39 -17.10
C CYS A 184 4.19 6.87 -16.88
N ILE A 185 5.48 7.22 -16.81
CA ILE A 185 5.94 8.61 -16.70
C ILE A 185 5.48 9.44 -17.90
N ALA A 186 5.63 8.92 -19.12
CA ALA A 186 5.23 9.60 -20.35
C ALA A 186 3.70 9.86 -20.44
N HIS A 187 2.89 9.07 -19.73
CA HIS A 187 1.42 9.17 -19.74
C HIS A 187 0.82 9.63 -18.41
N ALA A 188 1.59 10.42 -17.64
CA ALA A 188 1.24 10.79 -16.27
C ALA A 188 -0.19 11.34 -16.10
N ASP A 189 -0.65 12.21 -16.99
CA ASP A 189 -1.97 12.83 -16.86
C ASP A 189 -3.12 11.83 -17.01
N ILE A 190 -3.00 10.88 -17.95
CA ILE A 190 -3.98 9.80 -18.14
C ILE A 190 -3.99 8.89 -16.92
N LEU A 191 -2.81 8.53 -16.40
CA LEU A 191 -2.68 7.69 -15.22
C LEU A 191 -3.27 8.34 -13.97
N ARG A 192 -3.00 9.64 -13.76
CA ARG A 192 -3.60 10.43 -12.67
C ARG A 192 -5.13 10.45 -12.78
N PHE A 193 -5.67 10.61 -14.00
CA PHE A 193 -7.11 10.57 -14.22
C PHE A 193 -7.71 9.20 -13.85
N ILE A 194 -7.10 8.10 -14.30
CA ILE A 194 -7.58 6.74 -13.98
C ILE A 194 -7.46 6.45 -12.48
N ALA A 195 -6.31 6.78 -11.88
CA ALA A 195 -6.07 6.58 -10.45
C ALA A 195 -7.05 7.40 -9.59
N LYS A 196 -7.43 8.60 -10.02
CA LYS A 196 -8.41 9.42 -9.30
C LYS A 196 -9.74 8.68 -9.10
N THR A 197 -10.24 7.98 -10.10
CA THR A 197 -11.48 7.19 -9.98
C THR A 197 -11.32 6.05 -8.98
N TYR A 198 -10.18 5.35 -9.00
CA TYR A 198 -9.87 4.30 -8.04
C TYR A 198 -9.82 4.83 -6.60
N ILE A 199 -9.06 5.91 -6.38
CA ILE A 199 -8.88 6.55 -5.06
C ILE A 199 -10.24 7.02 -4.51
N GLN A 200 -11.03 7.71 -5.33
CA GLN A 200 -12.38 8.15 -4.93
C GLN A 200 -13.31 6.99 -4.58
N GLY A 201 -13.19 5.85 -5.27
CA GLY A 201 -13.96 4.65 -4.95
C GLY A 201 -13.60 4.08 -3.57
N ILE A 202 -12.31 4.06 -3.24
CA ILE A 202 -11.82 3.65 -1.92
C ILE A 202 -12.28 4.64 -0.83
N ASP A 203 -12.16 5.95 -1.08
CA ASP A 203 -12.59 7.00 -0.16
C ASP A 203 -14.10 6.91 0.13
N LEU A 204 -14.92 6.67 -0.89
CA LEU A 204 -16.36 6.45 -0.72
C LEU A 204 -16.64 5.21 0.12
N ASN A 205 -15.94 4.10 -0.12
CA ASN A 205 -16.08 2.88 0.68
C ASN A 205 -15.72 3.13 2.15
N ARG A 206 -14.67 3.92 2.38
CA ARG A 206 -14.22 4.32 3.72
C ARG A 206 -15.20 5.26 4.41
N GLN A 207 -15.74 6.25 3.70
CA GLN A 207 -16.76 7.15 4.23
C GLN A 207 -18.01 6.36 4.67
N ARG A 208 -18.53 5.49 3.79
CA ARG A 208 -19.66 4.60 4.13
C ARG A 208 -19.36 3.70 5.32
N PHE A 209 -18.09 3.36 5.52
CA PHE A 209 -17.64 2.62 6.69
C PHE A 209 -17.76 3.44 7.97
N LYS A 210 -17.30 4.69 7.95
CA LYS A 210 -17.41 5.64 9.06
C LYS A 210 -18.89 5.90 9.41
N GLU A 211 -19.74 6.12 8.41
CA GLU A 211 -21.19 6.31 8.58
C GLU A 211 -21.88 5.11 9.26
N ARG A 212 -21.53 3.88 8.85
CA ARG A 212 -22.03 2.66 9.51
C ARG A 212 -21.56 2.54 10.95
N ALA A 213 -20.30 2.87 11.24
CA ALA A 213 -19.78 2.86 12.61
C ALA A 213 -20.48 3.89 13.50
N GLU A 214 -20.74 5.09 12.99
CA GLU A 214 -21.51 6.13 13.67
C GLU A 214 -22.96 5.71 13.90
N THR A 215 -23.57 5.05 12.91
CA THR A 215 -24.93 4.49 13.03
C THR A 215 -24.99 3.44 14.15
N LYS A 216 -24.01 2.54 14.24
CA LYS A 216 -23.93 1.56 15.36
C LYS A 216 -23.84 2.28 16.71
N LYS A 217 -22.95 3.27 16.83
CA LYS A 217 -22.78 4.06 18.07
C LYS A 217 -24.08 4.79 18.47
N SER A 218 -24.73 5.44 17.50
CA SER A 218 -26.01 6.14 17.70
C SER A 218 -27.12 5.16 18.13
N THR A 219 -27.22 4.00 17.47
CA THR A 219 -28.18 2.94 17.81
C THR A 219 -28.00 2.47 19.26
N ILE A 220 -26.76 2.20 19.69
CA ILE A 220 -26.46 1.83 21.08
C ILE A 220 -26.87 2.94 22.06
N LYS A 221 -26.64 4.20 21.71
CA LYS A 221 -27.02 5.35 22.54
C LYS A 221 -28.54 5.46 22.69
N ARG A 222 -29.30 5.34 21.60
CA ARG A 222 -30.77 5.37 21.59
C ARG A 222 -31.37 4.22 22.39
N MET A 223 -30.79 3.02 22.27
CA MET A 223 -31.19 1.86 23.09
C MET A 223 -30.97 2.14 24.58
N LYS A 224 -29.80 2.66 24.97
CA LYS A 224 -29.50 3.01 26.36
C LYS A 224 -30.41 4.12 26.92
N ALA A 225 -30.89 5.01 26.06
CA ALA A 225 -31.84 6.07 26.40
C ALA A 225 -33.30 5.59 26.44
N GLY A 226 -33.58 4.33 26.05
CA GLY A 226 -34.94 3.78 25.99
C GLY A 226 -35.76 4.26 24.79
N GLU A 227 -35.15 4.93 23.82
CA GLU A 227 -35.82 5.43 22.61
C GLU A 227 -36.13 4.32 21.60
N ILE A 228 -35.42 3.20 21.67
CA ILE A 228 -35.64 1.99 20.87
C ILE A 228 -35.51 0.74 21.73
N SER A 229 -36.18 -0.33 21.33
CA SER A 229 -36.05 -1.64 21.97
C SER A 229 -34.68 -2.27 21.73
N LYS A 230 -34.30 -3.22 22.58
CA LYS A 230 -33.07 -4.00 22.38
C LYS A 230 -33.15 -4.83 21.10
N GLU A 231 -34.31 -5.41 20.82
CA GLU A 231 -34.57 -6.22 19.63
C GLU A 231 -34.39 -5.40 18.34
N GLU A 232 -34.84 -4.15 18.34
CA GLU A 232 -34.64 -3.23 17.22
C GLU A 232 -33.17 -2.84 17.06
N ALA A 233 -32.46 -2.53 18.16
CA ALA A 233 -31.04 -2.23 18.15
C ALA A 233 -30.21 -3.41 17.59
N ASP A 234 -30.49 -4.63 18.06
CA ASP A 234 -29.81 -5.86 17.62
C ASP A 234 -30.05 -6.13 16.13
N ARG A 235 -31.28 -5.90 15.64
CA ARG A 235 -31.60 -5.99 14.20
C ARG A 235 -30.76 -5.03 13.37
N ILE A 236 -30.69 -3.76 13.76
CA ILE A 236 -29.92 -2.73 13.02
C ILE A 236 -28.43 -3.10 13.00
N ILE A 237 -27.86 -3.42 14.17
CA ILE A 237 -26.44 -3.77 14.29
C ILE A 237 -26.12 -5.04 13.48
N SER A 238 -26.99 -6.05 13.52
CA SER A 238 -26.82 -7.28 12.76
C SER A 238 -26.86 -7.04 11.24
N ALA A 239 -27.79 -6.21 10.76
CA ALA A 239 -27.85 -5.83 9.35
C ALA A 239 -26.58 -5.10 8.88
N ILE A 240 -26.06 -4.19 9.72
CA ILE A 240 -24.80 -3.49 9.44
C ILE A 240 -23.62 -4.48 9.44
N ASN A 241 -23.53 -5.39 10.41
CA ASN A 241 -22.47 -6.39 10.48
C ASN A 241 -22.50 -7.34 9.26
N LYS A 242 -23.69 -7.75 8.81
CA LYS A 242 -23.88 -8.57 7.61
C LYS A 242 -23.45 -7.84 6.34
N THR A 243 -23.79 -6.55 6.24
CA THR A 243 -23.35 -5.72 5.11
C THR A 243 -21.84 -5.57 5.11
N GLU A 244 -21.25 -5.28 6.27
CA GLU A 244 -19.80 -5.14 6.38
C GLU A 244 -19.10 -6.45 6.04
N SER A 245 -19.56 -7.62 6.54
CA SER A 245 -18.92 -8.91 6.29
C SER A 245 -18.90 -9.31 4.82
N SER A 246 -19.84 -8.83 4.00
CA SER A 246 -19.85 -9.07 2.55
C SER A 246 -18.98 -8.12 1.73
N LEU A 247 -18.39 -7.08 2.33
CA LEU A 247 -17.55 -6.13 1.58
C LEU A 247 -16.17 -6.70 1.29
N ASN A 248 -15.71 -6.49 0.05
CA ASN A 248 -14.39 -6.89 -0.41
C ASN A 248 -13.24 -6.13 0.27
N TYR A 249 -13.47 -4.86 0.62
CA TYR A 249 -12.48 -4.02 1.29
C TYR A 249 -12.83 -3.83 2.76
N LYS A 250 -11.80 -3.91 3.59
CA LYS A 250 -11.81 -3.59 5.02
C LYS A 250 -10.79 -2.50 5.27
N PHE A 251 -10.90 -1.80 6.40
CA PHE A 251 -9.98 -0.73 6.78
C PHE A 251 -9.44 -0.96 8.19
N TRP A 252 -8.19 -0.57 8.43
CA TRP A 252 -7.48 -0.84 9.70
C TRP A 252 -8.11 -0.21 10.94
N ASP A 253 -8.79 0.93 10.77
CA ASP A 253 -9.49 1.66 11.82
C ASP A 253 -10.88 1.08 12.16
N HIS A 254 -11.34 0.08 11.40
CA HIS A 254 -12.64 -0.58 11.62
C HIS A 254 -12.78 -1.14 13.04
N SER A 255 -11.78 -1.87 13.53
CA SER A 255 -11.83 -2.55 14.84
C SER A 255 -11.73 -1.59 16.03
N GLN A 256 -11.36 -0.33 15.80
CA GLN A 256 -11.29 0.69 16.86
C GLN A 256 -12.64 1.35 17.14
N ALA A 257 -13.68 0.99 16.36
CA ALA A 257 -15.07 1.27 16.66
C ALA A 257 -15.72 0.18 17.54
N LYS A 258 -14.94 -0.57 18.32
CA LYS A 258 -15.51 -1.28 19.47
C LYS A 258 -15.93 -0.23 20.51
N ALA A 259 -17.24 -0.05 20.60
CA ALA A 259 -17.93 0.74 21.61
C ALA A 259 -17.65 0.23 23.02
#